data_AF-A0AAN5D787-F1
#
_entry.id   AF-A0AAN5D787-F1
#
_cell.length_a   1.000
_cell.length_b   1.000
_cell.length_c   1.000
_cell.angle_alpha   90.00
_cell.angle_beta   90.00
_cell.angle_gamma   90.00
#
_symmetry.space_group_name_H-M   'P 1'
#
loop_
_entity.id
_entity.type
_entity.pdbx_description
1 polymer ?
#
loop_
_entity_poly.entity_id
_entity_poly.type
_entity_poly.pdbx_seq_one_letter_code
_entity_poly.pdbx_strand_id
1 'polypeptide(L)'
;QIVFRYEKEGPDTLWVFILIVFVSTVASLLNGCLYMFGVYHEMGNLLAFIVFITLGMTIFLYIYRSNFLLMRKLARGATVSGYSVSKSYQIRENIDVMNFLIKVILPSLTFAGPSFVSFTIFLLLPTDVGSARYIAVALFDVFVEAFHIMISVFLWHFVPKLRNNSTLPSRDSVQDGNQYFDWLTRDLNRIAD
;
A
#
# COMPACT_ATOMS: atom_id res chain seq x y z
N GLN A 1 -17.95 -25.03 27.47
CA GLN A 1 -18.03 -23.65 27.97
C GLN A 1 -16.62 -23.15 28.24
N ILE A 2 -15.89 -22.63 27.23
CA ILE A 2 -14.84 -21.62 27.40
C ILE A 2 -14.99 -20.68 26.22
N VAL A 3 -15.21 -19.43 26.59
CA VAL A 3 -15.40 -18.26 25.75
C VAL A 3 -14.08 -17.96 25.05
N PHE A 4 -13.98 -18.23 23.74
CA PHE A 4 -13.06 -17.47 22.90
C PHE A 4 -13.70 -16.10 22.70
N ARG A 5 -13.61 -15.28 23.75
CA ARG A 5 -13.62 -13.82 23.63
C ARG A 5 -12.52 -13.55 22.61
N TYR A 6 -12.92 -13.22 21.39
CA TYR A 6 -12.09 -12.45 20.49
C TYR A 6 -11.56 -11.30 21.34
N GLU A 7 -10.30 -11.45 21.70
CA GLU A 7 -9.60 -10.69 22.70
C GLU A 7 -9.47 -9.28 22.14
N LYS A 8 -10.38 -8.40 22.61
CA LYS A 8 -10.48 -6.97 22.33
C LYS A 8 -9.96 -6.62 20.93
N GLU A 9 -10.89 -6.58 19.96
CA GLU A 9 -10.74 -5.77 18.76
C GLU A 9 -9.99 -4.49 19.14
N GLY A 10 -8.71 -4.43 18.76
CA GLY A 10 -7.95 -3.20 18.87
C GLY A 10 -8.72 -2.13 18.10
N PRO A 11 -8.53 -0.83 18.42
CA PRO A 11 -9.19 0.24 17.69
C PRO A 11 -9.12 -0.06 16.19
N ASP A 12 -10.30 -0.22 15.60
CA ASP A 12 -10.54 -0.78 14.28
C ASP A 12 -9.46 -0.27 13.33
N THR A 13 -8.69 -1.15 12.71
CA THR A 13 -7.59 -0.76 11.78
C THR A 13 -8.10 0.17 10.68
N LEU A 14 -9.41 0.09 10.39
CA LEU A 14 -10.18 1.04 9.60
C LEU A 14 -10.07 2.49 10.08
N TRP A 15 -10.19 2.79 11.37
CA TRP A 15 -10.07 4.15 11.90
C TRP A 15 -8.67 4.72 11.72
N VAL A 16 -7.64 3.89 11.94
CA VAL A 16 -6.25 4.29 11.70
C VAL A 16 -6.06 4.59 10.21
N PHE A 17 -6.61 3.77 9.32
CA PHE A 17 -6.58 4.01 7.89
C PHE A 17 -7.29 5.32 7.50
N ILE A 18 -8.52 5.55 7.99
CA ILE A 18 -9.28 6.78 7.74
C ILE A 18 -8.50 8.00 8.22
N LEU A 19 -7.91 7.93 9.42
CA LEU A 19 -7.09 9.01 9.98
C LEU A 19 -5.88 9.28 9.09
N ILE A 20 -5.16 8.25 8.66
CA ILE A 20 -3.99 8.39 7.77
C ILE A 20 -4.40 9.04 6.44
N VAL A 21 -5.48 8.57 5.82
CA VAL A 21 -5.98 9.13 4.56
C VAL A 21 -6.39 10.60 4.74
N PHE A 22 -7.09 10.92 5.82
CA PHE A 22 -7.51 12.28 6.12
C PHE A 22 -6.31 13.21 6.33
N VAL A 23 -5.36 12.83 7.19
CA VAL A 23 -4.15 13.60 7.46
C VAL A 23 -3.32 13.78 6.18
N SER A 24 -3.16 12.73 5.37
CA SER A 24 -2.45 12.79 4.09
C SER A 24 -3.13 13.73 3.10
N THR A 25 -4.46 13.71 3.04
CA THR A 25 -5.26 14.59 2.16
C THR A 25 -5.12 16.05 2.59
N VAL A 26 -5.24 16.34 3.90
CA VAL A 26 -5.07 17.69 4.44
C VAL A 26 -3.65 18.20 4.19
N ALA A 27 -2.63 17.38 4.41
CA ALA A 27 -1.23 17.74 4.14
C ALA A 27 -0.99 18.04 2.65
N SER A 28 -1.60 17.24 1.76
CA SER A 28 -1.50 17.44 0.31
C SER A 28 -2.19 18.73 -0.14
N LEU A 29 -3.37 19.02 0.39
CA LEU A 29 -4.08 20.28 0.13
C LEU A 29 -3.30 21.49 0.62
N LEU A 30 -2.76 21.43 1.85
CA LEU A 30 -1.95 22.50 2.41
C LEU A 30 -0.69 22.73 1.56
N ASN A 31 -0.01 21.65 1.14
CA ASN A 31 1.15 21.76 0.24
C ASN A 31 0.78 22.43 -1.08
N GLY A 32 -0.37 22.06 -1.67
CA GLY A 32 -0.91 22.69 -2.88
C GLY A 32 -1.21 24.18 -2.69
N CYS A 33 -1.83 24.57 -1.57
CA CYS A 33 -2.09 25.98 -1.24
C CYS A 33 -0.79 26.77 -1.10
N LEU A 34 0.19 26.25 -0.34
CA LEU A 34 1.48 26.92 -0.13
C LEU A 34 2.28 27.06 -1.42
N TYR A 35 2.19 26.05 -2.31
CA TYR A 35 2.76 26.11 -3.65
C TYR A 35 2.10 27.23 -4.49
N MET A 36 0.77 27.32 -4.49
CA MET A 36 0.03 28.38 -5.21
C MET A 36 0.37 29.79 -4.73
N PHE A 37 0.64 29.97 -3.44
CA PHE A 37 1.07 31.26 -2.88
C PHE A 37 2.57 31.55 -3.06
N GLY A 38 3.33 30.67 -3.72
CA GLY A 38 4.76 30.85 -3.97
C GLY A 38 5.62 30.81 -2.70
N VAL A 39 5.13 30.17 -1.63
CA VAL A 39 5.87 30.07 -0.35
C VAL A 39 7.10 29.18 -0.50
N TYR A 40 7.04 28.17 -1.38
CA TYR A 40 8.10 27.22 -1.62
C TYR A 40 8.69 27.35 -3.02
N HIS A 41 10.00 27.14 -3.10
CA HIS A 41 10.67 26.93 -4.38
C HIS A 41 10.36 25.53 -4.89
N GLU A 42 10.06 25.41 -6.18
CA GLU A 42 9.62 24.18 -6.85
C GLU A 42 10.63 23.03 -6.68
N MET A 43 11.92 23.33 -6.78
CA MET A 43 12.99 22.35 -6.58
C MET A 43 13.04 21.82 -5.14
N GLY A 44 12.78 22.68 -4.16
CA GLY A 44 12.71 22.28 -2.75
C GLY A 44 11.56 21.30 -2.49
N ASN A 45 10.38 21.59 -3.06
CA ASN A 45 9.21 20.70 -2.96
C ASN A 45 9.46 19.35 -3.65
N LEU A 46 10.10 19.36 -4.83
CA LEU A 46 10.46 18.12 -5.55
C LEU A 46 11.44 17.26 -4.73
N LEU A 47 12.49 17.86 -4.16
CA LEU A 47 13.46 17.15 -3.32
C LEU A 47 12.80 16.58 -2.06
N ALA A 48 11.96 17.37 -1.38
CA ALA A 48 11.21 16.90 -0.22
C ALA A 48 10.34 15.70 -0.59
N PHE A 49 9.66 15.75 -1.73
CA PHE A 49 8.83 14.65 -2.22
C PHE A 49 9.63 13.37 -2.47
N ILE A 50 10.80 13.46 -3.11
CA ILE A 50 11.71 12.31 -3.31
C ILE A 50 12.14 11.71 -1.97
N VAL A 51 12.49 12.56 -0.98
CA VAL A 51 12.88 12.10 0.36
C VAL A 51 11.71 11.39 1.05
N PHE A 52 10.50 11.93 0.99
CA PHE A 52 9.33 11.31 1.61
C PHE A 52 8.95 9.99 0.93
N ILE A 53 8.97 9.91 -0.39
CA ILE A 53 8.72 8.66 -1.12
C ILE A 53 9.75 7.60 -0.75
N THR A 54 11.04 7.95 -0.80
CA THR A 54 12.12 6.97 -0.54
C THR A 54 12.07 6.47 0.90
N LEU A 55 11.83 7.37 1.87
CA LEU A 55 11.64 7.01 3.27
C LEU A 55 10.40 6.12 3.46
N GLY A 56 9.25 6.52 2.89
CA GLY A 56 7.99 5.77 2.99
C GLY A 56 8.11 4.36 2.40
N MET A 57 8.72 4.22 1.22
CA MET A 57 8.99 2.92 0.60
C MET A 57 9.95 2.06 1.42
N THR A 58 10.97 2.66 2.03
CA THR A 58 11.92 1.96 2.91
C THR A 58 11.21 1.38 4.13
N ILE A 59 10.38 2.19 4.81
CA ILE A 59 9.59 1.77 5.96
C ILE A 59 8.61 0.66 5.55
N PHE A 60 7.91 0.82 4.42
CA PHE A 60 6.97 -0.17 3.91
C PHE A 60 7.66 -1.53 3.65
N LEU A 61 8.79 -1.53 2.93
CA LEU A 61 9.54 -2.75 2.64
C LEU A 61 10.10 -3.40 3.91
N TYR A 62 10.53 -2.60 4.88
CA TYR A 62 10.98 -3.09 6.18
C TYR A 62 9.85 -3.80 6.94
N ILE A 63 8.68 -3.19 7.04
CA ILE A 63 7.50 -3.78 7.69
C ILE A 63 7.09 -5.07 6.96
N TYR A 64 7.10 -5.07 5.63
CA TYR A 64 6.75 -6.24 4.82
C TYR A 64 7.70 -7.41 5.11
N ARG A 65 9.01 -7.14 5.03
CA ARG A 65 10.04 -8.16 5.33
C ARG A 65 9.95 -8.66 6.76
N SER A 66 9.70 -7.77 7.72
CA SER A 66 9.55 -8.14 9.14
C SER A 66 8.37 -9.10 9.35
N ASN A 67 7.19 -8.77 8.82
CA ASN A 67 6.01 -9.64 8.89
C ASN A 67 6.25 -11.00 8.20
N PHE A 68 6.86 -10.99 7.02
CA PHE A 68 7.17 -12.22 6.28
C PHE A 68 8.16 -13.12 7.02
N LEU A 69 9.24 -12.55 7.58
CA LEU A 69 10.20 -13.30 8.39
C LEU A 69 9.56 -13.86 9.66
N LEU A 70 8.68 -13.10 10.30
CA LEU A 70 7.93 -13.57 11.48
C LEU A 70 7.01 -14.73 11.12
N MET A 71 6.31 -14.67 9.98
CA MET A 71 5.50 -15.76 9.46
C MET A 71 6.34 -17.02 9.21
N ARG A 72 7.51 -16.91 8.58
CA ARG A 72 8.43 -18.05 8.37
C ARG A 72 8.94 -18.64 9.68
N LYS A 73 9.20 -17.82 10.70
CA LYS A 73 9.61 -18.30 12.03
C LYS A 73 8.49 -19.09 12.70
N LEU A 74 7.24 -18.61 12.60
CA LEU A 74 6.07 -19.32 13.14
C LEU A 74 5.82 -20.65 12.43
N ALA A 75 6.11 -20.73 11.12
CA ALA A 75 5.95 -21.95 10.34
C ALA A 75 6.97 -23.07 10.66
N ARG A 76 8.14 -22.75 11.23
CA ARG A 76 9.23 -23.72 11.47
C ARG A 76 9.10 -24.55 12.75
N GLY A 77 8.03 -24.37 13.53
CA GLY A 77 7.81 -25.11 14.77
C GLY A 77 7.42 -24.18 15.89
N ALA A 78 6.12 -24.07 16.13
CA ALA A 78 5.57 -23.36 17.27
C ALA A 78 5.87 -24.15 18.54
N THR A 79 6.68 -23.60 19.45
CA THR A 79 6.74 -24.12 20.81
C THR A 79 5.37 -23.91 21.46
N VAL A 80 4.75 -25.00 21.92
CA VAL A 80 3.35 -25.05 22.43
C VAL A 80 3.06 -24.01 23.51
N SER A 81 4.09 -23.53 24.22
CA SER A 81 3.98 -22.56 25.32
C SER A 81 3.84 -21.09 24.90
N GLY A 82 4.03 -20.72 23.63
CA GLY A 82 4.03 -19.31 23.19
C GLY A 82 3.21 -19.00 21.94
N TYR A 83 2.52 -20.00 21.39
CA TYR A 83 1.76 -19.85 20.17
C TYR A 83 0.33 -19.40 20.48
N SER A 84 0.03 -18.14 20.17
CA SER A 84 -1.36 -17.72 20.04
C SER A 84 -1.79 -17.85 18.59
N VAL A 85 -2.83 -18.64 18.36
CA VAL A 85 -3.53 -18.74 17.07
C VAL A 85 -3.93 -17.35 16.56
N SER A 86 -4.33 -16.43 17.44
CA SER A 86 -4.69 -15.06 17.04
C SER A 86 -3.53 -14.29 16.39
N LYS A 87 -2.30 -14.53 16.84
CA LYS A 87 -1.12 -13.79 16.35
C LYS A 87 -0.75 -14.20 14.93
N SER A 88 -0.85 -15.49 14.58
CA SER A 88 -0.58 -15.94 13.21
C SER A 88 -1.63 -15.44 12.22
N TYR A 89 -2.91 -15.38 12.63
CA TYR A 89 -3.96 -14.75 11.83
C TYR A 89 -3.70 -13.27 11.55
N GLN A 90 -3.35 -12.47 12.58
CA GLN A 90 -3.05 -11.04 12.41
C GLN A 90 -1.86 -10.79 11.47
N ILE A 91 -0.78 -11.56 11.60
CA ILE A 91 0.40 -11.40 10.72
C ILE A 91 0.03 -11.76 9.27
N ARG A 92 -0.80 -12.78 9.06
CA ARG A 92 -1.26 -13.17 7.73
C ARG A 92 -2.12 -12.09 7.09
N GLU A 93 -3.09 -11.58 7.84
CA GLU A 93 -3.93 -10.46 7.40
C GLU A 93 -3.06 -9.25 7.01
N ASN A 94 -2.07 -8.89 7.83
CA ASN A 94 -1.13 -7.83 7.50
C ASN A 94 -0.37 -8.10 6.18
N ILE A 95 0.14 -9.32 5.97
CA ILE A 95 0.84 -9.69 4.72
C ILE A 95 -0.11 -9.59 3.52
N ASP A 96 -1.35 -10.06 3.66
CA ASP A 96 -2.36 -10.02 2.60
C ASP A 96 -2.73 -8.56 2.25
N VAL A 97 -2.90 -7.70 3.25
CA VAL A 97 -3.10 -6.25 3.07
C VAL A 97 -1.90 -5.63 2.37
N MET A 98 -0.67 -5.95 2.77
CA MET A 98 0.53 -5.41 2.13
C MET A 98 0.70 -5.89 0.68
N ASN A 99 0.40 -7.15 0.39
CA ASN A 99 0.38 -7.68 -0.97
C ASN A 99 -0.67 -6.99 -1.84
N PHE A 100 -1.84 -6.70 -1.27
CA PHE A 100 -2.84 -5.89 -1.94
C PHE A 100 -2.31 -4.48 -2.23
N LEU A 101 -1.70 -3.81 -1.25
CA LEU A 101 -1.10 -2.49 -1.44
C LEU A 101 -0.02 -2.49 -2.54
N ILE A 102 0.84 -3.51 -2.60
CA ILE A 102 1.84 -3.65 -3.68
C ILE A 102 1.16 -3.73 -5.06
N LYS A 103 0.06 -4.48 -5.17
CA LYS A 103 -0.73 -4.58 -6.42
C LYS A 103 -1.39 -3.25 -6.81
N VAL A 104 -1.62 -2.34 -5.86
CA VAL A 104 -2.13 -0.98 -6.12
C VAL A 104 -0.98 -0.02 -6.48
N ILE A 105 0.12 -0.08 -5.72
CA ILE A 105 1.29 0.78 -5.88
C ILE A 105 1.94 0.58 -7.25
N LEU A 106 2.06 -0.66 -7.73
CA LEU A 106 2.77 -0.94 -8.97
C LEU A 106 2.10 -0.28 -10.20
N PRO A 107 0.79 -0.45 -10.47
CA PRO A 107 0.10 0.31 -11.50
C PRO A 107 0.17 1.82 -11.26
N SER A 108 0.01 2.27 -10.01
CA SER A 108 0.07 3.69 -9.67
C SER A 108 1.39 4.31 -10.08
N LEU A 109 2.51 3.62 -9.83
CA LEU A 109 3.85 4.08 -10.19
C LEU A 109 4.05 4.13 -11.72
N THR A 110 3.50 3.18 -12.45
CA THR A 110 3.60 3.14 -13.93
C THR A 110 2.97 4.37 -14.59
N PHE A 111 1.89 4.90 -14.02
CA PHE A 111 1.19 6.08 -14.56
C PHE A 111 1.67 7.40 -13.93
N ALA A 112 1.95 7.41 -12.61
CA ALA A 112 2.43 8.61 -11.93
C ALA A 112 3.90 8.92 -12.26
N GLY A 113 4.74 7.89 -12.46
CA GLY A 113 6.17 8.05 -12.76
C GLY A 113 6.44 8.93 -13.98
N PRO A 114 5.80 8.67 -15.13
CA PRO A 114 5.91 9.54 -16.31
C PRO A 114 5.47 11.00 -16.07
N SER A 115 4.45 11.24 -15.23
CA SER A 115 4.10 12.60 -14.80
C SER A 115 5.26 13.27 -14.08
N PHE A 116 5.86 12.60 -13.09
CA PHE A 116 7.01 13.16 -12.35
C PHE A 116 8.21 13.44 -13.26
N VAL A 117 8.50 12.55 -14.20
CA VAL A 117 9.58 12.77 -15.19
C VAL A 117 9.27 13.99 -16.06
N SER A 118 8.06 14.09 -16.59
CA SER A 118 7.65 15.22 -17.46
C SER A 118 7.70 16.55 -16.70
N PHE A 119 7.24 16.56 -15.44
CA PHE A 119 7.32 17.73 -14.57
C PHE A 119 8.77 18.11 -14.24
N THR A 120 9.64 17.14 -13.99
CA THR A 120 11.07 17.39 -13.73
C THR A 120 11.76 17.97 -14.97
N ILE A 121 11.45 17.44 -16.16
CA ILE A 121 11.92 18.00 -17.43
C ILE A 121 11.47 19.45 -17.57
N PHE A 122 10.18 19.75 -17.33
CA PHE A 122 9.65 21.11 -17.36
C PHE A 122 10.40 22.07 -16.42
N LEU A 123 10.73 21.63 -15.20
CA LEU A 123 11.44 22.44 -14.22
C LEU A 123 12.93 22.67 -14.57
N LEU A 124 13.58 21.69 -15.20
CA LEU A 124 15.00 21.78 -15.57
C LEU A 124 15.23 22.51 -16.90
N LEU A 125 14.21 22.57 -17.78
CA LEU A 125 14.33 23.26 -19.05
C LEU A 125 14.43 24.78 -18.85
N PRO A 126 15.44 25.43 -19.46
CA PRO A 126 15.56 26.87 -19.40
C PRO A 126 14.39 27.54 -20.16
N THR A 127 14.09 28.79 -19.80
CA THR A 127 12.89 29.51 -20.25
C THR A 127 12.89 29.83 -21.75
N ASP A 128 14.04 29.75 -22.40
CA ASP A 128 14.27 30.03 -23.82
C ASP A 128 13.88 28.85 -24.74
N VAL A 129 13.83 27.62 -24.22
CA VAL A 129 13.48 26.41 -25.00
C VAL A 129 11.95 26.24 -25.03
N GLY A 130 11.28 27.12 -25.80
CA GLY A 130 9.82 27.29 -25.78
C GLY A 130 9.00 26.02 -26.02
N SER A 131 9.08 25.40 -27.20
CA SER A 131 8.17 24.30 -27.58
C SER A 131 8.33 23.04 -26.72
N ALA A 132 9.55 22.65 -26.38
CA ALA A 132 9.81 21.46 -25.57
C ALA A 132 9.21 21.59 -24.16
N ARG A 133 9.22 22.79 -23.59
CA ARG A 133 8.64 23.07 -22.28
C ARG A 133 7.11 22.92 -22.29
N TYR A 134 6.43 23.41 -23.33
CA TYR A 134 4.99 23.21 -23.49
C TYR A 134 4.61 21.74 -23.70
N ILE A 135 5.43 20.99 -24.45
CA ILE A 135 5.22 19.54 -24.63
C ILE A 135 5.34 18.81 -23.29
N ALA A 136 6.33 19.17 -22.46
CA ALA A 136 6.51 18.57 -21.14
C ALA A 136 5.30 18.81 -20.21
N VAL A 137 4.72 20.01 -20.23
CA VAL A 137 3.49 20.32 -19.48
C VAL A 137 2.30 19.53 -20.02
N ALA A 138 2.11 19.51 -21.35
CA ALA A 138 1.01 18.77 -21.95
C ALA A 138 1.09 17.26 -21.63
N LEU A 139 2.29 16.68 -21.65
CA LEU A 139 2.51 15.28 -21.25
C LEU A 139 2.21 15.07 -19.76
N PHE A 140 2.65 16.00 -18.90
CA PHE A 140 2.32 15.95 -17.47
C PHE A 140 0.81 15.88 -17.24
N ASP A 141 0.04 16.78 -17.85
CA ASP A 141 -1.42 16.83 -17.72
C ASP A 141 -2.07 15.52 -18.21
N VAL A 142 -1.65 15.02 -19.38
CA VAL A 142 -2.16 13.75 -19.94
C VAL A 142 -1.88 12.57 -19.00
N PHE A 143 -0.68 12.48 -18.43
CA PHE A 143 -0.35 11.38 -17.51
C PHE A 143 -1.08 11.50 -16.17
N VAL A 144 -1.29 12.72 -15.65
CA VAL A 144 -2.09 12.94 -14.45
C VAL A 144 -3.55 12.51 -14.68
N GLU A 145 -4.16 12.88 -15.81
CA GLU A 145 -5.53 12.45 -16.13
C GLU A 145 -5.63 10.93 -16.34
N ALA A 146 -4.66 10.35 -17.06
CA ALA A 146 -4.58 8.90 -17.26
C ALA A 146 -4.47 8.15 -15.92
N PHE A 147 -3.71 8.69 -14.95
CA PHE A 147 -3.61 8.14 -13.61
C PHE A 147 -4.96 8.14 -12.88
N HIS A 148 -5.72 9.24 -12.95
CA HIS A 148 -7.05 9.32 -12.33
C HIS A 148 -8.04 8.32 -12.93
N ILE A 149 -8.08 8.19 -14.25
CA ILE A 149 -8.92 7.20 -14.95
C ILE A 149 -8.51 5.79 -14.53
N MET A 150 -7.22 5.50 -14.50
CA MET A 150 -6.70 4.18 -14.10
C MET A 150 -7.11 3.82 -12.67
N ILE A 151 -6.93 4.72 -11.70
CA ILE A 151 -7.35 4.49 -10.30
C ILE A 151 -8.85 4.28 -10.21
N SER A 152 -9.65 5.06 -10.95
CA SER A 152 -11.11 4.91 -10.98
C SER A 152 -11.55 3.54 -11.50
N VAL A 153 -10.96 3.09 -12.61
CA VAL A 153 -11.20 1.75 -13.18
C VAL A 153 -10.71 0.65 -12.25
N PHE A 154 -9.54 0.82 -11.64
CA PHE A 154 -8.98 -0.13 -10.70
C PHE A 154 -9.89 -0.30 -9.48
N LEU A 155 -10.30 0.80 -8.85
CA LEU A 155 -11.23 0.76 -7.71
C LEU A 155 -12.56 0.12 -8.11
N TRP A 156 -13.13 0.50 -9.26
CA TRP A 156 -14.35 -0.11 -9.77
C TRP A 156 -14.23 -1.63 -9.96
N HIS A 157 -13.11 -2.11 -10.49
CA HIS A 157 -12.91 -3.52 -10.79
C HIS A 157 -12.55 -4.37 -9.55
N PHE A 158 -11.71 -3.86 -8.66
CA PHE A 158 -11.15 -4.63 -7.56
C PHE A 158 -11.95 -4.51 -6.26
N VAL A 159 -12.59 -3.37 -5.96
CA VAL A 159 -13.37 -3.20 -4.73
C VAL A 159 -14.53 -4.21 -4.62
N PRO A 160 -15.32 -4.49 -5.68
CA PRO A 160 -16.37 -5.52 -5.60
C PRO A 160 -15.81 -6.93 -5.37
N LYS A 161 -14.63 -7.25 -5.90
CA LYS A 161 -14.00 -8.56 -5.71
C LYS A 161 -13.51 -8.75 -4.28
N LEU A 162 -13.07 -7.67 -3.61
CA LEU A 162 -12.78 -7.69 -2.18
C LEU A 162 -14.06 -7.96 -1.35
N ARG A 163 -15.21 -7.46 -1.80
CA ARG A 163 -16.50 -7.68 -1.13
C ARG A 163 -17.05 -9.10 -1.31
N ASN A 164 -16.88 -9.69 -2.50
CA ASN A 164 -17.42 -11.02 -2.82
C ASN A 164 -16.51 -12.19 -2.41
N ASN A 165 -15.23 -11.95 -2.08
CA ASN A 165 -14.34 -12.98 -1.50
C ASN A 165 -14.59 -13.19 0.00
N SER A 166 -15.85 -13.24 0.42
CA SER A 166 -16.26 -13.70 1.75
C SER A 166 -16.09 -15.21 1.93
N THR A 167 -15.05 -15.79 1.33
CA THR A 167 -14.49 -17.10 1.72
C THR A 167 -13.66 -16.96 3.00
N LEU A 168 -13.91 -15.93 3.81
CA LEU A 168 -13.63 -16.03 5.23
C LEU A 168 -14.35 -17.28 5.70
N PRO A 169 -13.61 -18.28 6.22
CA PRO A 169 -14.22 -19.52 6.67
C PRO A 169 -15.39 -19.15 7.58
N SER A 170 -16.59 -19.65 7.27
CA SER A 170 -17.71 -19.41 8.16
C SER A 170 -17.29 -19.85 9.56
N ARG A 171 -17.83 -19.19 10.58
CA ARG A 171 -17.52 -19.40 12.00
C ARG A 171 -17.65 -20.89 12.43
N ASP A 172 -18.24 -21.72 11.58
CA ASP A 172 -18.48 -23.15 11.77
C ASP A 172 -17.34 -24.05 11.24
N SER A 173 -16.34 -23.51 10.54
CA SER A 173 -15.18 -24.25 9.98
C SER A 173 -14.10 -24.64 11.00
N VAL A 174 -14.47 -24.83 12.27
CA VAL A 174 -13.57 -25.31 13.33
C VAL A 174 -12.92 -26.67 12.96
N GLN A 175 -13.49 -27.40 12.00
CA GLN A 175 -12.92 -28.62 11.42
C GLN A 175 -11.74 -28.41 10.44
N ASP A 176 -11.49 -27.18 9.96
CA ASP A 176 -10.43 -26.88 8.98
C ASP A 176 -9.09 -26.46 9.62
N GLY A 177 -8.94 -26.59 10.94
CA GLY A 177 -7.66 -26.36 11.61
C GLY A 177 -6.50 -27.16 10.99
N ASN A 178 -6.77 -28.36 10.46
CA ASN A 178 -5.79 -29.17 9.74
C ASN A 178 -5.57 -28.69 8.29
N GLN A 179 -6.62 -28.23 7.60
CA GLN A 179 -6.48 -27.63 6.26
C GLN A 179 -5.66 -26.33 6.29
N TYR A 180 -5.73 -25.59 7.41
CA TYR A 180 -4.94 -24.38 7.62
C TYR A 180 -3.43 -24.68 7.61
N PHE A 181 -3.01 -25.73 8.33
CA PHE A 181 -1.61 -26.15 8.33
C PHE A 181 -1.21 -26.70 6.97
N ASP A 182 -2.03 -27.55 6.34
CA ASP A 182 -1.74 -28.10 5.01
C ASP A 182 -1.57 -27.03 3.93
N TRP A 183 -2.42 -25.99 3.94
CA TRP A 183 -2.28 -24.85 3.02
C TRP A 183 -0.98 -24.08 3.27
N LEU A 184 -0.62 -23.84 4.54
CA LEU A 184 0.60 -23.12 4.91
C LEU A 184 1.85 -23.85 4.42
N THR A 185 1.91 -25.17 4.60
CA THR A 185 3.02 -25.99 4.11
C THR A 185 3.10 -25.96 2.58
N ARG A 186 1.94 -25.95 1.89
CA ARG A 186 1.87 -25.95 0.43
C ARG A 186 2.38 -24.67 -0.21
N ASP A 187 2.00 -23.51 0.32
CA ASP A 187 2.43 -22.20 -0.22
C ASP A 187 3.90 -21.89 0.13
N LEU A 188 4.38 -22.31 1.31
CA LEU A 188 5.79 -22.18 1.66
C LEU A 188 6.69 -23.01 0.75
N ASN A 189 6.24 -24.20 0.34
CA ASN A 189 6.98 -25.03 -0.63
C ASN A 189 7.03 -24.37 -2.01
N ARG A 190 5.93 -23.74 -2.46
CA ARG A 190 5.89 -23.02 -3.76
C ARG A 190 6.83 -21.81 -3.86
N ILE A 191 7.18 -21.19 -2.74
CA ILE A 191 8.06 -20.01 -2.70
C ILE A 191 9.52 -20.42 -2.43
N ALA A 192 9.75 -21.64 -1.94
CA ALA A 192 11.08 -22.19 -1.73
C ALA A 192 11.73 -22.72 -3.01
N ASP A 193 10.89 -23.07 -4.01
CA ASP A 193 11.27 -23.41 -5.39
C ASP A 193 11.39 -22.15 -6.26
#